data_AF-A0A9E5YIC1-F1
#
_entry.id   AF-A0A9E5YIC1-F1
#
_cell.length_a   1.000
_cell.length_b   1.000
_cell.length_c   1.000
_cell.angle_alpha   90.00
_cell.angle_beta   90.00
_cell.angle_gamma   90.00
#
_symmetry.space_group_name_H-M   'P 1'
#
loop_
_entity.id
_entity.type
_entity.pdbx_description
1 polymer ?
#
loop_
_entity_poly.entity_id
_entity_poly.type
_entity_poly.pdbx_seq_one_letter_code
_entity_poly.pdbx_strand_id
1 'polypeptide(L)'
;MAKLGTKKRPVRFRVQTDERLQEIALLCDKNGWIFVGGFEPDEPEDLCEIEYLLNPQAFTSQPRMGHADNMTVLHKQPKVGRNAPCPCGSGKKYKKCCLGKSDPPVIQKRDEFDVLMGEGYSLLHKNKTIEACDVWVELWNKLKTGFRPEFVDIKEADSIFTGGEYLYNWCQDLETELGNAGIDNSSYYQKRIEYCTDFCSIFPESDSLLMHNMKRAIAESYFALGDISKGEECFKKLIEEYPKLIWGYIGWGDMYLWPMKKDIKPDYEKAEKIYKMPLGMDLEGEADLVDRLDELKTKREKNI
;
A
#
# COMPACT_ATOMS: atom_id res chain seq x y z
N MET A 1 -42.61 -7.97 -9.14
CA MET A 1 -41.53 -6.95 -9.13
C MET A 1 -40.18 -7.64 -8.91
N ALA A 2 -39.09 -7.10 -9.47
CA ALA A 2 -37.75 -7.64 -9.20
C ALA A 2 -37.38 -7.49 -7.71
N LYS A 3 -36.66 -8.48 -7.15
CA LYS A 3 -36.18 -8.47 -5.77
C LYS A 3 -35.17 -7.33 -5.58
N LEU A 4 -35.31 -6.57 -4.50
CA LEU A 4 -34.37 -5.52 -4.10
C LEU A 4 -32.98 -6.13 -3.81
N GLY A 5 -31.91 -5.42 -4.19
CA GLY A 5 -30.54 -5.92 -4.12
C GLY A 5 -30.12 -6.84 -5.28
N THR A 6 -30.88 -6.87 -6.38
CA THR A 6 -30.53 -7.63 -7.60
C THR A 6 -30.11 -6.72 -8.74
N LYS A 7 -29.53 -7.29 -9.81
CA LYS A 7 -29.13 -6.52 -11.00
C LYS A 7 -30.29 -5.76 -11.64
N LYS A 8 -31.50 -6.31 -11.56
CA LYS A 8 -32.72 -5.69 -12.10
C LYS A 8 -33.32 -4.63 -11.15
N ARG A 9 -32.92 -4.63 -9.88
CA ARG A 9 -33.35 -3.68 -8.86
C ARG A 9 -32.27 -3.57 -7.77
N PRO A 10 -31.22 -2.79 -8.02
CA PRO A 10 -30.16 -2.59 -7.04
C PRO A 10 -30.69 -1.79 -5.85
N VAL A 11 -30.06 -1.99 -4.69
CA VAL A 11 -30.24 -1.14 -3.50
C VAL A 11 -29.70 0.24 -3.82
N ARG A 12 -30.37 1.29 -3.36
CA ARG A 12 -29.88 2.66 -3.46
C ARG A 12 -29.66 3.22 -2.08
N PHE A 13 -28.59 3.99 -1.95
CA PHE A 13 -28.32 4.73 -0.74
C PHE A 13 -27.52 5.99 -1.04
N ARG A 14 -27.60 6.95 -0.13
CA ARG A 14 -26.82 8.19 -0.17
C ARG A 14 -26.20 8.44 1.19
N VAL A 15 -24.95 8.89 1.21
CA VAL A 15 -24.15 9.15 2.41
C VAL A 15 -23.42 10.48 2.29
N GLN A 16 -22.97 11.02 3.42
CA GLN A 16 -22.34 12.35 3.50
C GLN A 16 -20.80 12.33 3.58
N THR A 17 -20.17 11.16 3.70
CA THR A 17 -18.70 11.01 3.75
C THR A 17 -18.22 9.80 2.93
N ASP A 18 -16.94 9.80 2.54
CA ASP A 18 -16.34 8.69 1.79
C ASP A 18 -16.20 7.43 2.67
N GLU A 19 -15.83 7.59 3.94
CA GLU A 19 -15.74 6.48 4.90
C GLU A 19 -17.09 5.79 5.06
N ARG A 20 -18.17 6.58 5.07
CA ARG A 20 -19.54 6.07 5.17
C ARG A 20 -19.97 5.35 3.89
N LEU A 21 -19.50 5.80 2.72
CA LEU A 21 -19.74 5.13 1.43
C LEU A 21 -19.08 3.75 1.42
N GLN A 22 -17.83 3.68 1.89
CA GLN A 22 -17.08 2.42 2.00
C GLN A 22 -17.74 1.46 2.99
N GLU A 23 -18.17 1.94 4.17
CA GLU A 23 -18.85 1.13 5.19
C GLU A 23 -20.13 0.47 4.64
N ILE A 24 -20.99 1.24 3.97
CA ILE A 24 -22.26 0.73 3.42
C ILE A 24 -22.02 -0.15 2.19
N ALA A 25 -21.00 0.14 1.37
CA ALA A 25 -20.60 -0.72 0.27
C ALA A 25 -20.15 -2.11 0.77
N LEU A 26 -19.28 -2.15 1.79
CA LEU A 26 -18.83 -3.40 2.43
C LEU A 26 -20.01 -4.19 3.02
N LEU A 27 -20.96 -3.50 3.66
CA LEU A 27 -22.19 -4.10 4.16
C LEU A 27 -23.02 -4.75 3.03
N CYS A 28 -23.19 -4.05 1.90
CA CYS A 28 -23.91 -4.59 0.74
C CYS A 28 -23.21 -5.83 0.17
N ASP A 29 -21.89 -5.79 0.05
CA ASP A 29 -21.11 -6.89 -0.50
C ASP A 29 -21.16 -8.13 0.40
N LYS A 30 -21.03 -7.95 1.71
CA LYS A 30 -21.18 -9.03 2.70
C LYS A 30 -22.53 -9.73 2.61
N ASN A 31 -23.57 -9.01 2.22
CA ASN A 31 -24.93 -9.54 2.07
C ASN A 31 -25.28 -9.94 0.62
N GLY A 32 -24.34 -9.82 -0.32
CA GLY A 32 -24.52 -10.17 -1.72
C GLY A 32 -25.49 -9.26 -2.47
N TRP A 33 -25.71 -8.03 -2.01
CA TRP A 33 -26.62 -7.08 -2.62
C TRP A 33 -25.92 -6.26 -3.69
N ILE A 34 -26.56 -6.10 -4.85
CA ILE A 34 -26.13 -5.11 -5.85
C ILE A 34 -26.66 -3.76 -5.41
N PHE A 35 -25.79 -2.75 -5.34
CA PHE A 35 -26.12 -1.42 -4.87
C PHE A 35 -25.75 -0.31 -5.88
N VAL A 36 -26.24 0.89 -5.61
CA VAL A 36 -25.87 2.17 -6.20
C VAL A 36 -25.78 3.15 -5.03
N GLY A 37 -24.56 3.52 -4.65
CA GLY A 37 -24.28 4.46 -3.58
C GLY A 37 -23.85 5.83 -4.12
N GLY A 38 -24.36 6.91 -3.52
CA GLY A 38 -23.94 8.28 -3.81
C GLY A 38 -23.25 8.94 -2.61
N PHE A 39 -22.14 9.63 -2.86
CA PHE A 39 -21.52 10.56 -1.90
C PHE A 39 -22.03 11.98 -2.20
N GLU A 40 -22.87 12.50 -1.30
CA GLU A 40 -23.54 13.79 -1.45
C GLU A 40 -23.51 14.51 -0.09
N PRO A 41 -22.46 15.30 0.20
CA PRO A 41 -22.22 15.87 1.54
C PRO A 41 -23.29 16.87 1.99
N ASP A 42 -23.94 17.55 1.04
CA ASP A 42 -24.93 18.60 1.30
C ASP A 42 -26.38 18.06 1.45
N GLU A 43 -26.60 16.78 1.15
CA GLU A 43 -27.91 16.15 1.18
C GLU A 43 -28.06 15.24 2.42
N PRO A 44 -29.27 15.06 2.97
CA PRO A 44 -29.47 14.13 4.08
C PRO A 44 -29.17 12.68 3.68
N GLU A 45 -28.46 11.96 4.54
CA GLU A 45 -28.21 10.51 4.40
C GLU A 45 -29.55 9.76 4.24
N ASP A 46 -29.60 8.83 3.27
CA ASP A 46 -30.76 7.96 3.02
C ASP A 46 -30.28 6.52 2.83
N LEU A 47 -30.56 5.69 3.84
CA LEU A 47 -30.24 4.26 3.88
C LEU A 47 -31.49 3.38 3.91
N CYS A 48 -32.67 3.92 3.60
CA CYS A 48 -33.95 3.23 3.87
C CYS A 48 -34.07 1.85 3.19
N GLU A 49 -33.51 1.68 1.98
CA GLU A 49 -33.50 0.40 1.27
C GLU A 49 -32.52 -0.60 1.89
N ILE A 50 -31.42 -0.13 2.51
CA ILE A 50 -30.45 -0.94 3.26
C ILE A 50 -31.07 -1.42 4.57
N GLU A 51 -31.67 -0.49 5.34
CA GLU A 51 -32.36 -0.78 6.59
C GLU A 51 -33.50 -1.79 6.40
N TYR A 52 -34.27 -1.63 5.30
CA TYR A 52 -35.31 -2.59 4.93
C TYR A 52 -34.74 -3.99 4.67
N LEU A 53 -33.59 -4.10 4.01
CA LEU A 53 -32.98 -5.39 3.72
C LEU A 53 -32.38 -6.07 4.97
N LEU A 54 -31.89 -5.28 5.93
CA LEU A 54 -31.40 -5.76 7.22
C LEU A 54 -32.54 -6.19 8.15
N ASN A 55 -33.64 -5.44 8.18
CA ASN A 55 -34.78 -5.72 9.04
C ASN A 55 -36.13 -5.44 8.35
N PRO A 56 -36.60 -6.34 7.47
CA PRO A 56 -37.85 -6.13 6.72
C PRO A 56 -39.09 -5.99 7.61
N GLN A 57 -39.05 -6.52 8.85
CA GLN A 57 -40.19 -6.51 9.78
C GLN A 57 -40.44 -5.15 10.42
N ALA A 58 -39.44 -4.25 10.41
CA ALA A 58 -39.59 -2.89 10.89
C ALA A 58 -40.38 -1.97 9.94
N PHE A 59 -40.75 -2.46 8.75
CA PHE A 59 -41.38 -1.66 7.71
C PHE A 59 -42.74 -2.22 7.31
N THR A 60 -43.73 -1.34 7.14
CA THR A 60 -45.07 -1.72 6.65
C THR A 60 -45.08 -2.03 5.15
N SER A 61 -44.09 -1.52 4.40
CA SER A 61 -43.91 -1.76 2.97
C SER A 61 -42.45 -1.54 2.57
N GLN A 62 -42.06 -1.98 1.36
CA GLN A 62 -40.72 -1.72 0.82
C GLN A 62 -40.53 -0.22 0.55
N PRO A 63 -39.59 0.45 1.26
CA PRO A 63 -39.28 1.84 0.96
C PRO A 63 -38.59 1.96 -0.41
N ARG A 64 -38.56 3.19 -0.93
CA ARG A 64 -37.75 3.57 -2.09
C ARG A 64 -37.06 4.88 -1.76
N MET A 65 -35.78 4.95 -2.09
CA MET A 65 -35.00 6.18 -1.99
C MET A 65 -35.62 7.28 -2.89
N GLY A 66 -35.77 8.50 -2.36
CA GLY A 66 -36.28 9.66 -3.10
C GLY A 66 -35.19 10.41 -3.88
N HIS A 67 -35.50 10.92 -5.08
CA HIS A 67 -34.63 11.67 -5.99
C HIS A 67 -33.26 11.02 -6.30
N ALA A 68 -33.21 10.26 -7.41
CA ALA A 68 -32.03 9.48 -7.84
C ALA A 68 -31.33 10.02 -9.10
N ASP A 69 -31.72 11.20 -9.60
CA ASP A 69 -31.42 11.62 -10.97
C ASP A 69 -29.93 11.97 -11.22
N ASN A 70 -29.12 12.13 -10.16
CA ASN A 70 -27.69 12.48 -10.26
C ASN A 70 -26.71 11.42 -9.71
N MET A 71 -27.18 10.21 -9.36
CA MET A 71 -26.29 9.19 -8.81
C MET A 71 -25.48 8.46 -9.89
N THR A 72 -24.16 8.43 -9.71
CA THR A 72 -23.26 7.61 -10.54
C THR A 72 -23.43 6.14 -10.18
N VAL A 73 -23.76 5.31 -11.16
CA VAL A 73 -23.84 3.84 -10.98
C VAL A 73 -22.44 3.30 -10.71
N LEU A 74 -22.09 3.08 -9.43
CA LEU A 74 -20.92 2.29 -9.08
C LEU A 74 -21.22 0.82 -9.39
N HIS A 75 -20.66 0.31 -10.49
CA HIS A 75 -20.70 -1.11 -10.77
C HIS A 75 -19.73 -1.85 -9.84
N LYS A 76 -20.08 -3.08 -9.46
CA LYS A 76 -19.28 -4.01 -8.63
C LYS A 76 -17.80 -4.15 -9.07
N GLN A 77 -17.48 -3.78 -10.30
CA GLN A 77 -16.13 -3.57 -10.83
C GLN A 77 -16.18 -2.52 -11.95
N PRO A 78 -15.09 -1.76 -12.19
CA PRO A 78 -14.97 -0.92 -13.38
C PRO A 78 -15.26 -1.74 -14.64
N LYS A 79 -16.14 -1.25 -15.52
CA LYS A 79 -16.39 -1.92 -16.81
C LYS A 79 -15.10 -1.85 -17.64
N VAL A 80 -14.36 -2.96 -17.71
CA VAL A 80 -13.19 -3.08 -18.58
C VAL A 80 -13.62 -2.79 -20.03
N GLY A 81 -13.08 -1.70 -20.60
CA GLY A 81 -13.37 -1.31 -21.97
C GLY A 81 -13.02 -2.42 -22.95
N ARG A 82 -13.86 -2.65 -23.98
CA ARG A 82 -13.68 -3.75 -24.95
C ARG A 82 -12.28 -3.80 -25.60
N ASN A 83 -11.60 -2.65 -25.69
CA ASN A 83 -10.26 -2.54 -26.26
C ASN A 83 -9.13 -2.50 -25.23
N ALA A 84 -9.44 -2.43 -23.93
CA ALA A 84 -8.45 -2.41 -22.85
C ALA A 84 -7.72 -3.76 -22.75
N PRO A 85 -6.50 -3.79 -22.17
CA PRO A 85 -5.83 -5.03 -21.81
C PRO A 85 -6.75 -5.95 -21.00
N CYS A 86 -6.73 -7.25 -21.30
CA CYS A 86 -7.64 -8.19 -20.66
C CYS A 86 -7.20 -8.49 -19.22
N PRO A 87 -8.10 -8.41 -18.22
CA PRO A 87 -7.78 -8.54 -16.79
C PRO A 87 -7.34 -9.95 -16.37
N CYS A 88 -7.43 -10.95 -17.26
CA CYS A 88 -6.86 -12.29 -17.06
C CYS A 88 -5.35 -12.36 -17.32
N GLY A 89 -4.73 -11.21 -17.63
CA GLY A 89 -3.31 -11.10 -17.92
C GLY A 89 -2.93 -11.46 -19.34
N SER A 90 -3.76 -12.07 -20.19
CA SER A 90 -3.34 -12.65 -21.49
C SER A 90 -2.59 -11.76 -22.51
N GLY A 91 -2.43 -10.45 -22.28
CA GLY A 91 -1.81 -9.49 -23.22
C GLY A 91 -2.70 -9.13 -24.41
N LYS A 92 -3.88 -9.73 -24.53
CA LYS A 92 -4.85 -9.45 -25.59
C LYS A 92 -5.85 -8.38 -25.13
N LYS A 93 -6.41 -7.62 -26.08
CA LYS A 93 -7.57 -6.75 -25.82
C LYS A 93 -8.73 -7.58 -25.24
N TYR A 94 -9.47 -7.05 -24.28
CA TYR A 94 -10.57 -7.76 -23.60
C TYR A 94 -11.54 -8.44 -24.59
N LYS A 95 -11.88 -7.74 -25.69
CA LYS A 95 -12.72 -8.28 -26.77
C LYS A 95 -12.16 -9.50 -27.52
N LYS A 96 -10.85 -9.70 -27.49
CA LYS A 96 -10.13 -10.80 -28.16
C LYS A 96 -9.74 -11.92 -27.19
N CYS A 97 -10.14 -11.85 -25.92
CA CYS A 97 -9.77 -12.82 -24.90
C CYS A 97 -10.98 -13.33 -24.12
N CYS A 98 -11.40 -12.59 -23.08
CA CYS A 98 -12.44 -13.04 -22.15
C CYS A 98 -13.85 -12.57 -22.53
N LEU A 99 -13.99 -11.60 -23.45
CA LEU A 99 -15.31 -11.17 -23.91
C LEU A 99 -15.95 -12.27 -24.78
N GLY A 100 -16.95 -12.97 -24.25
CA GLY A 100 -17.75 -13.95 -24.98
C GLY A 100 -17.34 -15.42 -24.80
N LYS A 101 -16.37 -15.72 -23.93
CA LYS A 101 -16.15 -17.11 -23.47
C LYS A 101 -17.08 -17.35 -22.26
N SER A 102 -17.86 -18.43 -22.30
CA SER A 102 -18.86 -18.78 -21.28
C SER A 102 -18.26 -19.41 -20.00
N ASP A 103 -16.98 -19.21 -19.76
CA ASP A 103 -16.38 -19.47 -18.46
C ASP A 103 -16.19 -18.11 -17.80
N PRO A 104 -16.93 -17.78 -16.72
CA PRO A 104 -16.62 -16.60 -15.94
C PRO A 104 -15.15 -16.71 -15.52
N PRO A 105 -14.36 -15.62 -15.54
CA PRO A 105 -13.05 -15.67 -14.91
C PRO A 105 -13.29 -16.14 -13.48
N VAL A 106 -12.67 -17.27 -13.14
CA VAL A 106 -12.73 -17.88 -11.82
C VAL A 106 -12.47 -16.78 -10.79
N ILE A 107 -13.52 -16.37 -10.06
CA ILE A 107 -13.49 -15.33 -9.02
C ILE A 107 -12.53 -15.73 -7.87
N GLN A 108 -12.12 -17.00 -7.84
CA GLN A 108 -11.33 -17.68 -6.83
C GLN A 108 -9.84 -17.27 -6.71
N LYS A 109 -9.33 -16.28 -7.44
CA LYS A 109 -7.92 -15.82 -7.34
C LYS A 109 -7.72 -14.42 -6.77
N ARG A 110 -8.75 -13.58 -6.69
CA ARG A 110 -8.64 -12.20 -6.21
C ARG A 110 -9.01 -12.09 -4.73
N ASP A 111 -10.10 -12.75 -4.35
CA ASP A 111 -10.56 -12.84 -2.96
C ASP A 111 -9.47 -13.39 -2.03
N GLU A 112 -8.63 -14.33 -2.48
CA GLU A 112 -7.54 -14.89 -1.65
C GLU A 112 -6.47 -13.84 -1.31
N PHE A 113 -6.10 -12.96 -2.26
CA PHE A 113 -5.10 -11.93 -2.02
C PHE A 113 -5.62 -10.84 -1.09
N ASP A 114 -6.88 -10.43 -1.27
CA ASP A 114 -7.55 -9.48 -0.39
C ASP A 114 -7.69 -10.04 1.04
N VAL A 115 -7.99 -11.34 1.17
CA VAL A 115 -8.05 -12.02 2.47
C VAL A 115 -6.68 -12.02 3.14
N LEU A 116 -5.61 -12.41 2.44
CA LEU A 116 -4.26 -12.44 3.03
C LEU A 116 -3.76 -11.03 3.38
N MET A 117 -4.11 -10.03 2.57
CA MET A 117 -3.76 -8.65 2.83
C MET A 117 -4.44 -8.14 4.10
N GLY A 118 -5.76 -8.32 4.19
CA GLY A 118 -6.55 -7.97 5.36
C GLY A 118 -6.19 -8.79 6.61
N GLU A 119 -5.75 -10.04 6.45
CA GLU A 119 -5.26 -10.86 7.56
C GLU A 119 -4.00 -10.25 8.19
N GLY A 120 -3.04 -9.79 7.40
CA GLY A 120 -1.87 -9.10 7.94
C GLY A 120 -2.22 -7.83 8.71
N TYR A 121 -3.11 -6.97 8.17
CA TYR A 121 -3.59 -5.81 8.94
C TYR A 121 -4.32 -6.21 10.23
N SER A 122 -5.15 -7.26 10.20
CA SER A 122 -5.82 -7.80 11.40
C SER A 122 -4.82 -8.29 12.46
N LEU A 123 -3.69 -8.85 12.04
CA LEU A 123 -2.60 -9.26 12.92
C LEU A 123 -1.85 -8.05 13.49
N LEU A 124 -1.58 -7.01 12.68
CA LEU A 124 -0.98 -5.76 13.15
C LEU A 124 -1.84 -5.08 14.22
N HIS A 125 -3.17 -5.02 14.04
CA HIS A 125 -4.09 -4.50 15.07
C HIS A 125 -4.06 -5.28 16.38
N LYS A 126 -3.59 -6.52 16.35
CA LYS A 126 -3.40 -7.38 17.53
C LYS A 126 -1.96 -7.37 18.05
N ASN A 127 -1.11 -6.45 17.56
CA ASN A 127 0.33 -6.34 17.85
C ASN A 127 1.12 -7.62 17.53
N LYS A 128 0.72 -8.34 16.48
CA LYS A 128 1.35 -9.59 16.02
C LYS A 128 2.19 -9.33 14.76
N THR A 129 3.16 -8.42 14.85
CA THR A 129 3.94 -7.94 13.70
C THR A 129 4.67 -9.05 12.94
N ILE A 130 5.37 -9.96 13.64
CA ILE A 130 6.07 -11.09 13.01
C ILE A 130 5.11 -11.96 12.19
N GLU A 131 3.96 -12.31 12.77
CA GLU A 131 2.95 -13.14 12.11
C GLU A 131 2.33 -12.41 10.90
N ALA A 132 2.08 -11.09 11.03
CA ALA A 132 1.61 -10.25 9.93
C ALA A 132 2.60 -10.23 8.76
N CYS A 133 3.89 -10.04 9.06
CA CYS A 133 4.94 -10.07 8.06
C CYS A 133 5.07 -11.44 7.38
N ASP A 134 4.92 -12.55 8.11
CA ASP A 134 4.94 -13.89 7.49
C ASP A 134 3.81 -14.06 6.47
N VAL A 135 2.58 -13.65 6.82
CA VAL A 135 1.42 -13.67 5.91
C VAL A 135 1.67 -12.78 4.69
N TRP A 136 2.15 -11.55 4.89
CA TRP A 136 2.38 -10.62 3.80
C TRP A 136 3.57 -11.00 2.90
N VAL A 137 4.62 -11.62 3.44
CA VAL A 137 5.72 -12.17 2.63
C VAL A 137 5.23 -13.35 1.79
N GLU A 138 4.37 -14.22 2.33
CA GLU A 138 3.71 -15.26 1.53
C GLU A 138 2.88 -14.64 0.39
N LEU A 139 2.08 -13.62 0.71
CA LEU A 139 1.29 -12.89 -0.29
C LEU A 139 2.18 -12.27 -1.37
N TRP A 140 3.25 -11.56 -1.00
CA TRP A 140 4.20 -11.00 -1.96
C TRP A 140 4.81 -12.07 -2.88
N ASN A 141 5.23 -13.20 -2.30
CA ASN A 141 5.79 -14.31 -3.08
C ASN A 141 4.79 -14.90 -4.07
N LYS A 142 3.49 -14.92 -3.74
CA LYS A 142 2.43 -15.30 -4.69
C LYS A 142 2.25 -14.23 -5.76
N LEU A 143 2.10 -12.96 -5.37
CA LEU A 143 1.86 -11.83 -6.27
C LEU A 143 2.97 -11.67 -7.31
N LYS A 144 4.24 -11.73 -6.89
CA LYS A 144 5.40 -11.50 -7.77
C LYS A 144 5.52 -12.48 -8.93
N THR A 145 4.95 -13.68 -8.80
CA THR A 145 4.89 -14.65 -9.91
C THR A 145 3.91 -14.27 -11.01
N GLY A 146 2.97 -13.38 -10.71
CA GLY A 146 1.95 -12.88 -11.63
C GLY A 146 2.35 -11.61 -12.37
N PHE A 147 3.34 -10.86 -11.87
CA PHE A 147 3.80 -9.64 -12.53
C PHE A 147 4.61 -10.00 -13.79
N ARG A 148 4.20 -9.42 -14.91
CA ARG A 148 4.89 -9.50 -16.19
C ARG A 148 5.86 -8.34 -16.35
N PRO A 149 6.86 -8.46 -17.25
CA PRO A 149 7.85 -7.40 -17.48
C PRO A 149 7.27 -6.05 -17.91
N GLU A 150 6.02 -6.01 -18.39
CA GLU A 150 5.35 -4.75 -18.74
C GLU A 150 4.83 -3.96 -17.52
N PHE A 151 4.75 -4.56 -16.33
CA PHE A 151 4.36 -3.85 -15.11
C PHE A 151 5.59 -3.21 -14.46
N VAL A 152 6.03 -2.09 -15.01
CA VAL A 152 7.21 -1.36 -14.54
C VAL A 152 6.90 -0.28 -13.50
N ASP A 153 5.62 0.06 -13.30
CA ASP A 153 5.13 0.97 -12.26
C ASP A 153 4.07 0.26 -11.41
N ILE A 154 4.25 0.28 -10.09
CA ILE A 154 3.30 -0.31 -9.13
C ILE A 154 1.89 0.31 -9.26
N LYS A 155 1.76 1.58 -9.65
CA LYS A 155 0.46 2.24 -9.83
C LYS A 155 -0.31 1.64 -11.01
N GLU A 156 0.38 1.14 -12.04
CA GLU A 156 -0.26 0.42 -13.14
C GLU A 156 -0.74 -0.97 -12.69
N ALA A 157 0.05 -1.66 -11.85
CA ALA A 157 -0.35 -2.92 -11.24
C ALA A 157 -1.60 -2.73 -10.36
N ASP A 158 -1.69 -1.62 -9.63
CA ASP A 158 -2.87 -1.21 -8.86
C ASP A 158 -4.12 -1.05 -9.71
N SER A 159 -4.02 -0.49 -10.92
CA SER A 159 -5.19 -0.34 -11.80
C SER A 159 -5.81 -1.67 -12.26
N ILE A 160 -5.04 -2.76 -12.13
CA ILE A 160 -5.41 -4.11 -12.54
C ILE A 160 -5.81 -4.96 -11.33
N PHE A 161 -5.22 -4.66 -10.17
CA PHE A 161 -5.67 -5.12 -8.88
C PHE A 161 -7.01 -4.45 -8.56
N THR A 162 -8.02 -5.25 -8.23
CA THR A 162 -9.37 -4.72 -7.92
C THR A 162 -9.75 -5.04 -6.49
N GLY A 163 -8.74 -5.14 -5.63
CA GLY A 163 -8.89 -5.43 -4.21
C GLY A 163 -9.36 -4.23 -3.42
N GLY A 164 -9.73 -4.47 -2.15
CA GLY A 164 -10.16 -3.40 -1.23
C GLY A 164 -9.01 -2.47 -0.81
N GLU A 165 -7.79 -2.97 -0.87
CA GLU A 165 -6.57 -2.26 -0.50
C GLU A 165 -5.71 -1.95 -1.74
N TYR A 166 -5.01 -0.82 -1.71
CA TYR A 166 -4.10 -0.41 -2.78
C TYR A 166 -2.72 -1.06 -2.60
N LEU A 167 -2.23 -1.81 -3.59
CA LEU A 167 -0.88 -2.39 -3.59
C LEU A 167 0.19 -1.33 -3.37
N TYR A 168 0.02 -0.12 -3.91
CA TYR A 168 0.95 0.98 -3.67
C TYR A 168 1.16 1.26 -2.18
N ASN A 169 0.07 1.31 -1.39
CA ASN A 169 0.15 1.54 0.05
C ASN A 169 0.65 0.29 0.78
N TRP A 170 0.06 -0.86 0.46
CA TRP A 170 0.41 -2.12 1.10
C TRP A 170 1.88 -2.49 0.91
N CYS A 171 2.47 -2.19 -0.26
CA CYS A 171 3.89 -2.45 -0.49
C CYS A 171 4.80 -1.65 0.44
N GLN A 172 4.41 -0.43 0.79
CA GLN A 172 5.12 0.42 1.75
C GLN A 172 4.93 -0.09 3.18
N ASP A 173 3.72 -0.48 3.54
CA ASP A 173 3.43 -1.05 4.86
C ASP A 173 4.23 -2.35 5.08
N LEU A 174 4.29 -3.23 4.07
CA LEU A 174 5.10 -4.44 4.14
C LEU A 174 6.59 -4.12 4.35
N GLU A 175 7.14 -3.15 3.61
CA GLU A 175 8.51 -2.69 3.79
C GLU A 175 8.77 -2.25 5.25
N THR A 176 7.90 -1.38 5.77
CA THR A 176 8.02 -0.78 7.09
C THR A 176 7.90 -1.85 8.18
N GLU A 177 6.91 -2.73 8.09
CA GLU A 177 6.67 -3.77 9.09
C GLU A 177 7.75 -4.85 9.08
N LEU A 178 8.39 -5.15 7.94
CA LEU A 178 9.59 -6.00 7.92
C LEU A 178 10.75 -5.35 8.70
N GLY A 179 10.86 -4.02 8.65
CA GLY A 179 11.81 -3.26 9.46
C GLY A 179 11.49 -3.35 10.95
N ASN A 180 10.22 -3.15 11.32
CA ASN A 180 9.74 -3.26 12.70
C ASN A 180 9.96 -4.68 13.27
N ALA A 181 9.58 -5.72 12.53
CA ALA A 181 9.81 -7.11 12.90
C ALA A 181 11.31 -7.42 13.07
N GLY A 182 12.17 -6.77 12.27
CA GLY A 182 13.63 -6.86 12.34
C GLY A 182 14.22 -6.47 13.70
N ILE A 183 13.58 -5.54 14.42
CA ILE A 183 14.04 -5.08 15.75
C ILE A 183 14.05 -6.23 16.75
N ASP A 184 12.99 -7.04 16.77
CA ASP A 184 12.85 -8.20 17.65
C ASP A 184 13.52 -9.45 17.07
N ASN A 185 13.49 -9.61 15.74
CA ASN A 185 14.06 -10.75 15.04
C ASN A 185 14.82 -10.33 13.79
N SER A 186 16.15 -10.26 13.90
CA SER A 186 17.02 -9.76 12.83
C SER A 186 16.92 -10.52 11.49
N SER A 187 16.41 -11.75 11.47
CA SER A 187 16.16 -12.47 10.21
C SER A 187 15.17 -11.74 9.28
N TYR A 188 14.31 -10.87 9.83
CA TYR A 188 13.38 -10.08 9.04
C TYR A 188 14.05 -8.96 8.24
N TYR A 189 15.23 -8.49 8.64
CA TYR A 189 16.02 -7.60 7.79
C TYR A 189 16.47 -8.28 6.49
N GLN A 190 16.75 -9.59 6.52
CA GLN A 190 17.04 -10.35 5.31
C GLN A 190 15.80 -10.45 4.40
N LYS A 191 14.62 -10.69 4.98
CA LYS A 191 13.34 -10.64 4.24
C LYS A 191 13.07 -9.25 3.65
N ARG A 192 13.35 -8.16 4.40
CA ARG A 192 13.23 -6.76 3.93
C ARG A 192 14.13 -6.50 2.73
N ILE A 193 15.38 -6.97 2.76
CA ILE A 193 16.31 -6.85 1.63
C ILE A 193 15.77 -7.58 0.40
N GLU A 194 15.35 -8.83 0.54
CA GLU A 194 14.81 -9.63 -0.57
C GLU A 194 13.56 -8.97 -1.17
N TYR A 195 12.61 -8.59 -0.32
CA TYR A 195 11.38 -7.91 -0.71
C TYR A 195 11.65 -6.60 -1.46
N CYS A 196 12.46 -5.70 -0.89
CA CYS A 196 12.75 -4.40 -1.51
C CYS A 196 13.54 -4.55 -2.81
N THR A 197 14.44 -5.54 -2.89
CA THR A 197 15.19 -5.85 -4.12
C THR A 197 14.26 -6.35 -5.22
N ASP A 198 13.36 -7.28 -4.88
CA ASP A 198 12.33 -7.76 -5.81
C ASP A 198 11.45 -6.59 -6.28
N PHE A 199 10.97 -5.77 -5.34
CA PHE A 199 10.14 -4.61 -5.65
C PHE A 199 10.83 -3.67 -6.65
N CYS A 200 12.08 -3.28 -6.36
CA CYS A 200 12.83 -2.37 -7.23
C CYS A 200 13.12 -2.98 -8.61
N SER A 201 13.28 -4.30 -8.69
CA SER A 201 13.51 -5.00 -9.96
C SER A 201 12.24 -5.16 -10.79
N ILE A 202 11.09 -5.34 -10.14
CA ILE A 202 9.81 -5.55 -10.82
C ILE A 202 9.25 -4.21 -11.27
N PHE A 203 9.32 -3.18 -10.42
CA PHE A 203 8.69 -1.87 -10.67
C PHE A 203 9.70 -0.71 -10.76
N PRO A 204 10.70 -0.76 -11.67
CA PRO A 204 11.78 0.21 -11.73
C PRO A 204 11.36 1.64 -12.09
N GLU A 205 10.17 1.83 -12.67
CA GLU A 205 9.63 3.13 -13.09
C GLU A 205 8.62 3.71 -12.10
N SER A 206 8.47 3.10 -10.92
CA SER A 206 7.64 3.65 -9.84
C SER A 206 8.14 5.00 -9.35
N ASP A 207 7.26 5.70 -8.61
CA ASP A 207 7.54 6.99 -7.99
C ASP A 207 8.94 7.07 -7.33
N SER A 208 9.66 8.17 -7.59
CA SER A 208 11.05 8.32 -7.16
C SER A 208 11.24 8.27 -5.65
N LEU A 209 10.29 8.81 -4.87
CA LEU A 209 10.36 8.77 -3.40
C LEU A 209 10.16 7.34 -2.90
N LEU A 210 9.22 6.60 -3.50
CA LEU A 210 9.00 5.19 -3.18
C LEU A 210 10.24 4.33 -3.49
N MET A 211 10.80 4.49 -4.69
CA MET A 211 12.01 3.77 -5.11
C MET A 211 13.21 4.12 -4.22
N HIS A 212 13.36 5.39 -3.86
CA HIS A 212 14.36 5.84 -2.92
C HIS A 212 14.19 5.17 -1.54
N ASN A 213 12.96 5.14 -1.00
CA ASN A 213 12.68 4.54 0.30
C ASN A 213 12.98 3.03 0.33
N MET A 214 12.59 2.29 -0.71
CA MET A 214 12.90 0.86 -0.85
C MET A 214 14.41 0.60 -0.89
N LYS A 215 15.17 1.42 -1.62
CA LYS A 215 16.63 1.29 -1.68
C LYS A 215 17.32 1.69 -0.38
N ARG A 216 16.79 2.70 0.32
CA ARG A 216 17.25 3.09 1.67
C ARG A 216 17.02 1.95 2.67
N ALA A 217 15.85 1.33 2.62
CA ALA A 217 15.49 0.19 3.46
C ALA A 217 16.46 -0.99 3.32
N ILE A 218 16.92 -1.27 2.09
CA ILE A 218 17.97 -2.27 1.83
C ILE A 218 19.27 -1.89 2.57
N ALA A 219 19.71 -0.64 2.44
CA ALA A 219 20.94 -0.17 3.06
C ALA A 219 20.89 -0.26 4.59
N GLU A 220 19.83 0.25 5.22
CA GLU A 220 19.57 0.16 6.66
C GLU A 220 19.56 -1.28 7.16
N SER A 221 18.95 -2.19 6.39
CA SER A 221 18.86 -3.61 6.74
C SER A 221 20.23 -4.29 6.77
N TYR A 222 21.16 -3.93 5.87
CA TYR A 222 22.54 -4.40 5.95
C TYR A 222 23.26 -3.89 7.20
N PHE A 223 23.06 -2.62 7.57
CA PHE A 223 23.57 -2.08 8.84
C PHE A 223 23.04 -2.85 10.05
N ALA A 224 21.73 -3.13 10.08
CA ALA A 224 21.11 -3.87 11.15
C ALA A 224 21.63 -5.32 11.26
N LEU A 225 21.91 -5.97 10.13
CA LEU A 225 22.58 -7.28 10.08
C LEU A 225 24.07 -7.21 10.47
N GLY A 226 24.68 -6.03 10.43
CA GLY A 226 26.08 -5.77 10.75
C GLY A 226 27.03 -5.85 9.56
N ASP A 227 26.49 -5.95 8.33
CA ASP A 227 27.28 -5.83 7.10
C ASP A 227 27.41 -4.34 6.74
N ILE A 228 28.19 -3.63 7.54
CA ILE A 228 28.39 -2.18 7.43
C ILE A 228 28.93 -1.80 6.05
N SER A 229 29.86 -2.59 5.51
CA SER A 229 30.48 -2.32 4.20
C SER A 229 29.44 -2.32 3.09
N LYS A 230 28.53 -3.30 3.09
CA LYS A 230 27.48 -3.40 2.07
C LYS A 230 26.41 -2.34 2.24
N GLY A 231 26.04 -2.03 3.48
CA GLY A 231 25.16 -0.90 3.78
C GLY A 231 25.71 0.43 3.25
N GLU A 232 27.00 0.70 3.46
CA GLU A 232 27.66 1.90 2.91
C GLU A 232 27.66 1.93 1.38
N GLU A 233 27.91 0.79 0.72
CA GLU A 233 27.84 0.71 -0.75
C GLU A 233 26.43 1.04 -1.25
N CYS A 234 25.40 0.51 -0.60
CA CYS A 234 24.00 0.80 -0.94
C CYS A 234 23.67 2.29 -0.77
N PHE A 235 24.07 2.92 0.34
CA PHE A 235 23.82 4.35 0.55
C PHE A 235 24.58 5.24 -0.44
N LYS A 236 25.83 4.90 -0.79
CA LYS A 236 26.58 5.63 -1.83
C LYS A 236 25.85 5.62 -3.16
N LYS A 237 25.40 4.44 -3.62
CA LYS A 237 24.60 4.32 -4.84
C LYS A 237 23.29 5.10 -4.75
N LEU A 238 22.62 5.06 -3.59
CA LEU A 238 21.36 5.78 -3.36
C LEU A 238 21.53 7.29 -3.56
N ILE A 239 22.55 7.90 -2.94
CA ILE A 239 22.77 9.35 -3.07
C ILE A 239 23.33 9.75 -4.44
N GLU A 240 24.01 8.85 -5.14
CA GLU A 240 24.43 9.08 -6.54
C GLU A 240 23.23 9.08 -7.49
N GLU A 241 22.26 8.20 -7.25
CA GLU A 241 21.06 8.06 -8.09
C GLU A 241 19.99 9.11 -7.77
N TYR A 242 19.82 9.48 -6.50
CA TYR A 242 18.84 10.46 -6.03
C TYR A 242 19.50 11.61 -5.23
N PRO A 243 20.41 12.40 -5.84
CA PRO A 243 21.23 13.38 -5.12
C PRO A 243 20.44 14.53 -4.49
N LYS A 244 19.20 14.76 -4.94
CA LYS A 244 18.32 15.81 -4.38
C LYS A 244 17.45 15.32 -3.23
N LEU A 245 17.37 14.01 -2.98
CA LEU A 245 16.54 13.46 -1.90
C LEU A 245 17.36 13.37 -0.61
N ILE A 246 17.08 14.29 0.30
CA ILE A 246 17.85 14.49 1.52
C ILE A 246 17.87 13.27 2.45
N TRP A 247 16.82 12.46 2.38
CA TRP A 247 16.63 11.26 3.19
C TRP A 247 17.65 10.14 2.93
N GLY A 248 18.34 10.17 1.78
CA GLY A 248 19.48 9.28 1.53
C GLY A 248 20.69 9.63 2.40
N TYR A 249 20.95 10.93 2.58
CA TYR A 249 22.02 11.44 3.43
C TYR A 249 21.65 11.33 4.92
N ILE A 250 20.41 11.72 5.28
CA ILE A 250 19.92 11.61 6.65
C ILE A 250 19.93 10.14 7.09
N GLY A 251 19.31 9.24 6.33
CA GLY A 251 19.28 7.82 6.66
C GLY A 251 20.68 7.22 6.79
N TRP A 252 21.62 7.62 5.95
CA TRP A 252 23.00 7.12 6.03
C TRP A 252 23.73 7.62 7.27
N GLY A 253 23.62 8.92 7.59
CA GLY A 253 24.23 9.47 8.80
C GLY A 253 23.60 8.90 10.07
N ASP A 254 22.30 8.62 10.05
CA ASP A 254 21.56 8.04 11.18
C ASP A 254 22.11 6.67 11.58
N MET A 255 22.63 5.88 10.62
CA MET A 255 23.27 4.60 10.94
C MET A 255 24.53 4.74 11.80
N TYR A 256 25.16 5.92 11.82
CA TYR A 256 26.31 6.24 12.66
C TYR A 256 25.94 7.04 13.90
N LEU A 257 24.88 7.84 13.84
CA LEU A 257 24.37 8.59 15.01
C LEU A 257 23.63 7.66 15.98
N TRP A 258 22.83 6.73 15.47
CA TRP A 258 22.14 5.67 16.21
C TRP A 258 22.43 4.31 15.59
N PRO A 259 23.60 3.72 15.88
CA PRO A 259 23.90 2.39 15.40
C PRO A 259 22.80 1.38 15.77
N MET A 260 22.34 0.64 14.77
CA MET A 260 21.26 -0.34 14.92
C MET A 260 21.63 -1.50 15.85
N LYS A 261 22.93 -1.77 16.02
CA LYS A 261 23.46 -2.76 16.96
C LYS A 261 23.94 -2.10 18.25
N LYS A 262 23.44 -2.58 19.39
CA LYS A 262 23.67 -2.01 20.73
C LYS A 262 25.13 -2.01 21.18
N ASP A 263 25.95 -2.91 20.66
CA ASP A 263 27.38 -3.03 20.96
C ASP A 263 28.24 -2.05 20.14
N ILE A 264 27.68 -1.42 19.13
CA ILE A 264 28.36 -0.41 18.31
C ILE A 264 28.12 0.97 18.94
N LYS A 265 29.20 1.69 19.22
CA LYS A 265 29.13 3.07 19.70
C LYS A 265 28.86 4.03 18.54
N PRO A 266 28.13 5.14 18.76
CA PRO A 266 27.95 6.16 17.74
C PRO A 266 29.27 6.72 17.21
N ASP A 267 29.34 6.96 15.90
CA ASP A 267 30.44 7.65 15.23
C ASP A 267 29.93 9.03 14.78
N TYR A 268 30.03 9.99 15.70
CA TYR A 268 29.51 11.33 15.45
C TYR A 268 30.26 12.06 14.34
N GLU A 269 31.57 11.81 14.16
CA GLU A 269 32.35 12.49 13.12
C GLU A 269 31.91 12.03 11.73
N LYS A 270 31.69 10.72 11.58
CA LYS A 270 31.21 10.14 10.34
C LYS A 270 29.78 10.55 10.02
N ALA A 271 28.88 10.52 11.01
CA ALA A 271 27.50 11.01 10.85
C ALA A 271 27.49 12.47 10.38
N GLU A 272 28.24 13.35 11.05
CA GLU A 272 28.33 14.77 10.68
C GLU A 272 28.89 14.98 9.26
N LYS A 273 29.92 14.21 8.87
CA LYS A 273 30.48 14.27 7.52
C LYS A 273 29.44 13.91 6.46
N ILE A 274 28.62 12.89 6.71
CA ILE A 274 27.56 12.44 5.78
C ILE A 274 26.45 13.49 5.70
N TYR A 275 25.95 13.98 6.83
CA TYR A 275 24.93 15.04 6.84
C TYR A 275 25.38 16.32 6.14
N LYS A 276 26.68 16.61 6.12
CA LYS A 276 27.22 17.80 5.44
C LYS A 276 27.45 17.62 3.94
N MET A 277 27.38 16.39 3.40
CA MET A 277 27.62 16.13 1.97
C MET A 277 26.72 16.92 1.02
N PRO A 278 25.40 17.07 1.26
CA PRO A 278 24.52 17.75 0.33
C PRO A 278 24.46 19.27 0.57
N LEU A 279 25.21 19.83 1.54
CA LEU A 279 25.22 21.28 1.79
C LEU A 279 25.68 22.06 0.56
N GLY A 280 24.92 23.09 0.21
CA GLY A 280 25.15 23.90 -1.00
C GLY A 280 24.53 23.31 -2.28
N MET A 281 23.82 22.18 -2.17
CA MET A 281 22.92 21.70 -3.23
C MET A 281 21.53 22.32 -3.07
N ASP A 282 20.78 22.43 -4.16
CA ASP A 282 19.36 22.81 -4.17
C ASP A 282 18.52 21.59 -3.75
N LEU A 283 18.28 21.45 -2.44
CA LEU A 283 17.66 20.29 -1.81
C LEU A 283 16.19 20.56 -1.44
N GLU A 284 15.35 19.56 -1.67
CA GLU A 284 14.04 19.50 -1.02
C GLU A 284 14.21 18.98 0.42
N GLY A 285 13.65 19.68 1.41
CA GLY A 285 13.68 19.25 2.82
C GLY A 285 14.90 19.70 3.64
N GLU A 286 15.59 20.80 3.26
CA GLU A 286 16.78 21.32 3.97
C GLU A 286 16.56 21.50 5.49
N ALA A 287 15.33 21.83 5.92
CA ALA A 287 14.97 21.93 7.33
C ALA A 287 15.21 20.63 8.13
N ASP A 288 14.88 19.46 7.56
CA ASP A 288 15.05 18.17 8.23
C ASP A 288 16.54 17.87 8.49
N LEU A 289 17.43 18.34 7.60
CA LEU A 289 18.87 18.16 7.76
C LEU A 289 19.46 19.09 8.84
N VAL A 290 18.94 20.30 8.95
CA VAL A 290 19.31 21.23 10.02
C VAL A 290 18.91 20.64 11.37
N ASP A 291 17.67 20.15 11.49
CA ASP A 291 17.19 19.49 12.70
C ASP A 291 18.08 18.30 13.08
N ARG A 292 18.44 17.46 12.10
CA ARG A 292 19.32 16.31 12.37
C ARG A 292 20.73 16.71 12.80
N LEU A 293 21.30 17.78 12.24
CA LEU A 293 22.59 18.32 12.66
C LEU A 293 22.55 18.84 14.11
N ASP A 294 21.44 19.45 14.52
CA ASP A 294 21.26 19.95 15.90
C ASP A 294 21.04 18.80 16.90
N GLU A 295 20.32 17.75 16.51
CA GLU A 295 20.23 16.52 17.28
C GLU A 295 21.60 15.84 17.47
N LEU A 296 22.43 15.80 16.41
CA LEU A 296 23.79 15.27 16.49
C LEU A 296 24.63 16.04 17.51
N LYS A 297 24.60 17.38 17.50
CA LYS A 297 25.31 18.22 18.48
C LYS A 297 24.87 17.88 19.90
N THR A 298 23.55 17.86 20.12
CA THR A 298 22.96 17.55 21.43
C THR A 298 23.36 16.16 21.93
N LYS A 299 23.39 15.16 21.04
CA LYS A 299 23.80 13.78 21.39
C LYS A 299 25.29 13.68 21.68
N ARG A 300 26.13 14.37 20.91
CA ARG A 300 27.59 14.40 21.12
C ARG A 300 27.92 15.01 22.48
N GLU A 301 27.32 16.15 22.83
CA GLU A 301 27.55 16.82 24.11
C GLU A 301 27.13 15.99 25.32
N LYS A 302 26.03 15.23 25.23
CA LYS A 302 25.56 14.36 26.33
C LYS A 302 26.43 13.13 26.58
N ASN A 303 27.31 12.76 25.64
CA ASN A 303 28.13 11.56 25.69
C ASN A 303 29.65 11.84 25.78
N ILE A 304 30.03 13.11 25.95
CA ILE A 304 31.39 13.56 26.33
C ILE A 304 31.44 13.69 27.85
#